data_AF-A0A9N9SNF8-F1
#
_entry.id   AF-A0A9N9SNF8-F1
#
_cell.length_a   1.000
_cell.length_b   1.000
_cell.length_c   1.000
_cell.angle_alpha   90.00
_cell.angle_beta   90.00
_cell.angle_gamma   90.00
#
_symmetry.space_group_name_H-M   'P 1'
#
loop_
_entity.id
_entity.type
_entity.pdbx_description
1 polymer ?
#
loop_
_entity_poly.entity_id
_entity_poly.type
_entity_poly.pdbx_seq_one_letter_code
_entity_poly.pdbx_strand_id
1 'polypeptide(L)'
;MQSICKYCVQHITKKSPGLQCSGFCQLHYHFKCVNLTVDQHRLLKSVPGSSWKCPACAVADANNSLRTAATGAETATNISSAVDVLEAEDGESNIQGSTKIFISMRDELRAMRRSQEELINSVSFCSAKISDFEKSLVEIRSTMKELEKMKEENNVLKKQVSDLNLKVNDIEQTSRLNNTEIQGIPENRNENLKTVVGEISRFLGVDILDKIETVHRVQSNKNNENRPRNIIVRFNSRELRDQLLASAKAKRQNSDNTIRRSIRRRVNLQRPIIINSYG
;
A
#
# COMPACT_ATOMS: atom_id res chain seq x y z
N MET A 1 -43.96 -10.77 9.75
CA MET A 1 -42.76 -10.30 9.01
C MET A 1 -42.32 -8.99 9.61
N GLN A 2 -41.06 -8.87 10.04
CA GLN A 2 -40.52 -7.60 10.56
C GLN A 2 -39.91 -6.82 9.39
N SER A 3 -40.45 -5.63 9.09
CA SER A 3 -39.89 -4.78 8.04
C SER A 3 -38.51 -4.25 8.46
N ILE A 4 -37.55 -4.26 7.53
CA ILE A 4 -36.19 -3.76 7.74
C ILE A 4 -36.07 -2.38 7.07
N CYS A 5 -35.45 -1.44 7.78
CA CYS A 5 -35.20 -0.11 7.24
C CYS A 5 -34.13 -0.17 6.14
N LYS A 6 -34.45 0.32 4.94
CA LYS A 6 -33.50 0.32 3.81
C LYS A 6 -32.26 1.17 4.05
N TYR A 7 -32.35 2.21 4.89
CA TYR A 7 -31.24 3.14 5.13
C TYR A 7 -30.21 2.59 6.12
N CYS A 8 -30.65 2.12 7.29
CA CYS A 8 -29.75 1.66 8.36
C CYS A 8 -29.68 0.14 8.51
N VAL A 9 -30.49 -0.62 7.73
CA VAL A 9 -30.54 -2.09 7.74
C VAL A 9 -30.99 -2.68 9.09
N GLN A 10 -31.56 -1.86 9.99
CA GLN A 10 -32.10 -2.30 11.28
C GLN A 10 -33.61 -2.55 11.20
N HIS A 11 -34.13 -3.37 12.13
CA HIS A 11 -35.55 -3.68 12.20
C HIS A 11 -36.43 -2.48 12.58
N ILE A 12 -37.61 -2.38 11.96
CA ILE A 12 -38.65 -1.43 12.32
C ILE A 12 -39.49 -2.03 13.43
N THR A 13 -39.56 -1.33 14.56
CA THR A 13 -40.25 -1.80 15.76
C THR A 13 -41.22 -0.74 16.28
N LYS A 14 -42.03 -1.08 17.30
CA LYS A 14 -42.87 -0.08 17.98
C LYS A 14 -42.05 1.04 18.64
N LYS A 15 -40.84 0.73 19.13
CA LYS A 15 -39.91 1.71 19.73
C LYS A 15 -39.17 2.55 18.69
N SER A 16 -38.99 2.01 17.49
CA SER A 16 -38.37 2.66 16.34
C SER A 16 -39.32 2.60 15.14
N PRO A 17 -40.37 3.43 15.10
CA PRO A 17 -41.38 3.34 14.08
C PRO A 17 -40.85 3.80 12.72
N GLY A 18 -41.51 3.34 11.67
CA GLY A 18 -41.18 3.68 10.29
C GLY A 18 -42.42 3.82 9.42
N LEU A 19 -42.17 4.07 8.15
CA LEU A 19 -43.15 4.24 7.10
C LEU A 19 -42.69 3.55 5.81
N GLN A 20 -43.65 3.18 4.97
CA GLN A 20 -43.42 2.59 3.66
C GLN A 20 -43.49 3.68 2.60
N CYS A 21 -42.54 3.67 1.66
CA CYS A 21 -42.54 4.59 0.52
C CYS A 21 -43.70 4.26 -0.43
N SER A 22 -44.49 5.27 -0.82
CA SER A 22 -45.57 5.14 -1.82
C SER A 22 -45.09 5.20 -3.28
N GLY A 23 -43.79 5.39 -3.51
CA GLY A 23 -43.17 5.37 -4.84
C GLY A 23 -42.93 3.96 -5.37
N PHE A 24 -42.22 3.86 -6.50
CA PHE A 24 -41.94 2.58 -7.16
C PHE A 24 -41.13 1.58 -6.31
N CYS A 25 -40.39 2.05 -5.29
CA CYS A 25 -39.54 1.16 -4.50
C CYS A 25 -40.30 0.36 -3.44
N GLN A 26 -41.42 0.87 -2.91
CA GLN A 26 -42.22 0.22 -1.85
C GLN A 26 -41.42 -0.21 -0.59
N LEU A 27 -40.22 0.36 -0.40
CA LEU A 27 -39.32 0.03 0.71
C LEU A 27 -39.72 0.74 2.00
N HIS A 28 -39.29 0.19 3.13
CA HIS A 28 -39.57 0.74 4.45
C HIS A 28 -38.38 1.52 5.03
N TYR A 29 -38.68 2.58 5.78
CA TYR A 29 -37.69 3.48 6.36
C TYR A 29 -38.10 3.88 7.79
N HIS A 30 -37.15 3.99 8.72
CA HIS A 30 -37.39 4.71 9.97
C HIS A 30 -37.59 6.18 9.66
N PHE A 31 -38.57 6.82 10.30
CA PHE A 31 -38.85 8.24 10.06
C PHE A 31 -37.63 9.13 10.38
N LYS A 32 -36.86 8.77 11.42
CA LYS A 32 -35.60 9.43 11.77
C LYS A 32 -34.50 9.27 10.72
N CYS A 33 -34.41 8.12 10.05
CA CYS A 33 -33.39 7.87 9.02
C CYS A 33 -33.63 8.65 7.74
N VAL A 34 -34.83 9.24 7.58
CA VAL A 34 -35.20 10.07 6.44
C VAL A 34 -35.52 11.51 6.85
N ASN A 35 -34.98 11.93 8.01
CA ASN A 35 -35.07 13.29 8.56
C ASN A 35 -36.50 13.82 8.74
N LEU A 36 -37.47 12.95 9.00
CA LEU A 36 -38.80 13.38 9.43
C LEU A 36 -38.81 13.64 10.95
N THR A 37 -39.55 14.66 11.37
CA THR A 37 -39.84 14.89 12.79
C THR A 37 -40.92 13.93 13.28
N VAL A 38 -41.05 13.79 14.61
CA VAL A 38 -42.10 12.94 15.22
C VAL A 38 -43.50 13.43 14.82
N ASP A 39 -43.70 14.74 14.77
CA ASP A 39 -44.97 15.36 14.40
C ASP A 39 -45.31 15.12 12.92
N GLN A 40 -44.33 15.25 12.02
CA GLN A 40 -44.53 14.95 10.60
C GLN A 40 -44.89 13.48 10.38
N HIS A 41 -44.22 12.55 11.05
CA HIS A 41 -44.55 11.12 11.00
C HIS A 41 -45.95 10.83 11.57
N ARG A 42 -46.37 11.55 12.63
CA ARG A 42 -47.71 11.42 13.19
C ARG A 42 -48.77 11.91 12.20
N LEU A 43 -48.56 13.08 11.59
CA LEU A 43 -49.46 13.66 10.58
C LEU A 43 -49.65 12.73 9.37
N LEU A 44 -48.55 12.18 8.86
CA LEU A 44 -48.56 11.21 7.74
C LEU A 44 -49.29 9.89 8.07
N LYS A 45 -49.49 9.57 9.35
CA LYS A 45 -50.27 8.40 9.77
C LYS A 45 -51.70 8.74 10.12
N SER A 46 -51.98 9.97 10.56
CA SER A 46 -53.31 10.38 11.00
C SER A 46 -54.19 10.93 9.89
N VAL A 47 -53.60 11.46 8.81
CA VAL A 47 -54.36 12.05 7.69
C VAL A 47 -54.65 10.96 6.64
N PRO A 48 -55.93 10.58 6.41
CA PRO A 48 -56.30 9.64 5.37
C PRO A 48 -55.89 10.18 3.99
N GLY A 49 -55.26 9.34 3.16
CA GLY A 49 -54.79 9.72 1.82
C GLY A 49 -53.44 10.42 1.78
N SER A 50 -52.82 10.71 2.92
CA SER A 50 -51.43 11.18 2.94
C SER A 50 -50.48 10.05 2.52
N SER A 51 -49.57 10.37 1.60
CA SER A 51 -48.58 9.41 1.10
C SER A 51 -47.20 10.05 1.15
N TRP A 52 -46.19 9.25 1.47
CA TRP A 52 -44.81 9.71 1.57
C TRP A 52 -43.93 8.94 0.59
N LYS A 53 -43.09 9.69 -0.13
CA LYS A 53 -42.11 9.13 -1.06
C LYS A 53 -40.71 9.38 -0.52
N CYS A 54 -39.84 8.38 -0.65
CA CYS A 54 -38.43 8.54 -0.28
C CYS A 54 -37.72 9.49 -1.26
N PRO A 55 -36.57 10.07 -0.89
CA PRO A 55 -35.87 11.06 -1.72
C PRO A 55 -35.61 10.58 -3.15
N ALA A 56 -35.21 9.32 -3.32
CA ALA A 56 -34.97 8.74 -4.65
C ALA A 56 -36.24 8.67 -5.50
N CYS A 57 -37.38 8.28 -4.91
CA CYS A 57 -38.65 8.23 -5.63
C CYS A 57 -39.23 9.63 -5.88
N ALA A 58 -39.03 10.57 -4.96
CA ALA A 58 -39.48 11.96 -5.12
C ALA A 58 -38.76 12.67 -6.29
N VAL A 59 -37.45 12.46 -6.43
CA VAL A 59 -36.66 13.01 -7.55
C VAL A 59 -37.05 12.35 -8.88
N ALA A 60 -37.25 11.04 -8.88
CA ALA A 60 -37.67 10.31 -10.08
C ALA A 60 -39.04 10.80 -10.61
N ASP A 61 -40.00 11.06 -9.71
CA ASP A 61 -41.31 11.60 -10.10
C ASP A 61 -41.23 13.04 -10.59
N ALA A 62 -40.42 13.90 -9.94
CA ALA A 62 -40.22 15.27 -10.39
C ALA A 62 -39.65 15.34 -11.82
N ASN A 63 -38.70 14.46 -12.14
CA ASN A 63 -38.11 14.35 -13.47
C ASN A 63 -39.09 13.81 -14.52
N ASN A 64 -40.04 12.97 -14.12
CA ASN A 64 -41.06 12.44 -15.02
C ASN A 64 -42.15 13.50 -15.34
N SER A 65 -42.51 14.33 -14.36
CA SER A 65 -43.40 15.49 -14.56
C SER A 65 -42.82 16.54 -15.51
N LEU A 66 -41.49 16.77 -15.46
CA LEU A 66 -40.78 17.66 -16.40
C LEU A 66 -40.74 17.12 -17.84
N ARG A 67 -40.67 15.79 -18.02
CA ARG A 67 -40.71 15.16 -19.35
C ARG A 67 -42.11 15.16 -19.98
N THR A 68 -43.15 15.09 -19.16
CA THR A 68 -44.54 15.14 -19.64
C THR A 68 -44.97 16.56 -20.05
N ALA A 69 -44.35 17.60 -19.48
CA ALA A 69 -44.52 18.99 -19.92
C ALA A 69 -43.76 19.34 -21.22
N ALA A 70 -42.78 18.52 -21.63
CA ALA A 70 -41.94 18.78 -22.80
C ALA A 70 -42.48 18.19 -24.13
N THR A 71 -43.67 17.58 -24.12
CA THR A 71 -44.28 16.95 -25.32
C THR A 71 -45.63 17.53 -25.73
N GLY A 72 -45.94 18.75 -25.31
CA GLY A 72 -47.15 19.45 -25.79
C GLY A 72 -47.06 20.96 -25.64
N ALA A 73 -46.42 21.65 -26.59
CA ALA A 73 -46.56 23.09 -26.80
C ALA A 73 -45.98 23.53 -28.16
N GLU A 74 -46.56 23.05 -29.27
CA GLU A 74 -46.54 23.84 -30.52
C GLU A 74 -47.76 24.75 -30.53
N THR A 75 -47.67 25.86 -29.79
CA THR A 75 -48.43 27.07 -30.12
C THR A 75 -47.53 28.26 -29.85
N ALA A 76 -46.89 28.71 -30.92
CA ALA A 76 -46.22 30.00 -30.96
C ALA A 76 -47.26 31.11 -30.73
N THR A 77 -47.35 31.62 -29.51
CA THR A 77 -47.93 32.96 -29.28
C THR A 77 -46.79 33.96 -29.32
N ASN A 78 -46.66 34.58 -30.50
CA ASN A 78 -45.99 35.85 -30.69
C ASN A 78 -46.45 36.85 -29.63
N ILE A 79 -45.60 37.17 -28.65
CA ILE A 79 -45.68 38.46 -27.97
C ILE A 79 -44.81 39.41 -28.79
N SER A 80 -45.35 39.77 -29.95
CA SER A 80 -44.88 40.93 -30.69
C SER A 80 -45.32 42.16 -29.91
N SER A 81 -44.35 42.84 -29.32
CA SER A 81 -44.21 44.30 -29.37
C SER A 81 -45.52 45.09 -29.37
N ALA A 82 -46.06 45.37 -28.19
CA ALA A 82 -46.89 46.55 -27.98
C ALA A 82 -46.00 47.65 -27.39
N VAL A 83 -45.16 48.24 -28.25
CA VAL A 83 -44.70 49.62 -28.06
C VAL A 83 -45.64 50.46 -28.90
N ASP A 84 -46.84 50.69 -28.39
CA ASP A 84 -47.64 51.81 -28.88
C ASP A 84 -47.28 53.02 -28.03
N VAL A 85 -46.71 53.97 -28.76
CA VAL A 85 -46.45 55.35 -28.36
C VAL A 85 -47.79 55.98 -28.01
N LEU A 86 -47.99 56.32 -26.74
CA LEU A 86 -49.01 57.29 -26.35
C LEU A 86 -48.35 58.67 -26.41
N GLU A 87 -48.47 59.31 -27.57
CA GLU A 87 -48.49 60.77 -27.65
C GLU A 87 -49.77 61.22 -26.94
N ALA A 88 -49.61 61.87 -25.79
CA ALA A 88 -50.68 62.57 -25.10
C ALA A 88 -50.26 64.03 -24.95
N GLU A 89 -50.86 64.88 -25.76
CA GLU A 89 -50.97 66.32 -25.51
C GLU A 89 -51.91 66.54 -24.29
N ASP A 90 -51.49 67.46 -23.41
CA ASP A 90 -52.22 68.09 -22.31
C ASP A 90 -52.92 67.21 -21.26
N GLY A 91 -52.18 66.91 -20.18
CA GLY A 91 -52.67 66.31 -18.94
C GLY A 91 -51.59 66.19 -17.84
N GLU A 92 -50.73 67.20 -17.70
CA GLU A 92 -49.57 67.21 -16.79
C GLU A 92 -50.01 67.39 -15.33
N SER A 93 -49.98 66.35 -14.48
CA SER A 93 -48.92 66.27 -13.45
C SER A 93 -48.90 64.95 -12.67
N ASN A 94 -49.89 64.05 -12.83
CA ASN A 94 -50.00 62.84 -11.98
C ASN A 94 -49.68 61.52 -12.72
N ILE A 95 -49.73 61.48 -14.06
CA ILE A 95 -49.51 60.24 -14.85
C ILE A 95 -48.02 60.05 -15.21
N GLN A 96 -47.26 61.14 -15.38
CA GLN A 96 -45.82 61.11 -15.73
C GLN A 96 -44.96 60.43 -14.65
N GLY A 97 -45.30 60.64 -13.37
CA GLY A 97 -44.61 60.04 -12.23
C GLY A 97 -44.79 58.51 -12.19
N SER A 98 -46.01 58.03 -12.42
CA SER A 98 -46.31 56.60 -12.45
C SER A 98 -45.59 55.88 -13.60
N THR A 99 -45.59 56.44 -14.81
CA THR A 99 -44.89 55.85 -15.97
C THR A 99 -43.38 55.75 -15.75
N LYS A 100 -42.76 56.76 -15.13
CA LYS A 100 -41.33 56.74 -14.79
C LYS A 100 -40.97 55.66 -13.76
N ILE A 101 -41.83 55.45 -12.76
CA ILE A 101 -41.66 54.38 -11.76
C ILE A 101 -41.75 52.99 -12.42
N PHE A 102 -42.72 52.77 -13.31
CA PHE A 102 -42.85 51.49 -14.04
C PHE A 102 -41.64 51.19 -14.94
N ILE A 103 -41.07 52.21 -15.59
CA ILE A 103 -39.84 52.04 -16.40
C ILE A 103 -38.65 51.67 -15.51
N SER A 104 -38.47 52.35 -14.36
CA SER A 104 -37.41 52.02 -13.39
C SER A 104 -37.54 50.59 -12.86
N MET A 105 -38.74 50.18 -12.46
CA MET A 105 -39.02 48.82 -11.99
C MET A 105 -38.74 47.78 -13.09
N ARG A 106 -39.06 48.08 -14.35
CA ARG A 106 -38.78 47.19 -15.48
C ARG A 106 -37.28 47.00 -15.68
N ASP A 107 -36.49 48.06 -15.56
CA ASP A 107 -35.04 48.00 -15.73
C ASP A 107 -34.37 47.26 -14.56
N GLU A 108 -34.83 47.46 -13.33
CA GLU A 108 -34.41 46.66 -12.16
C GLU A 108 -34.76 45.16 -12.32
N LEU A 109 -35.97 44.85 -12.81
CA LEU A 109 -36.36 43.46 -13.10
C LEU A 109 -35.50 42.83 -14.20
N ARG A 110 -35.06 43.60 -15.19
CA ARG A 110 -34.12 43.13 -16.22
C ARG A 110 -32.73 42.90 -15.65
N ALA A 111 -32.23 43.81 -14.81
CA ALA A 111 -30.96 43.64 -14.12
C ALA A 111 -30.96 42.40 -13.20
N MET A 112 -32.07 42.17 -12.50
CA MET A 112 -32.27 41.00 -11.64
C MET A 112 -32.31 39.69 -12.45
N ARG A 113 -32.93 39.68 -13.63
CA ARG A 113 -32.90 38.49 -14.51
C ARG A 113 -31.47 38.16 -14.97
N ARG A 114 -30.67 39.18 -15.29
CA ARG A 114 -29.25 38.97 -15.67
C ARG A 114 -28.45 38.37 -14.51
N SER A 115 -28.61 38.89 -13.28
CA SER A 115 -27.91 38.33 -12.12
C SER A 115 -28.37 36.91 -11.78
N GLN A 116 -29.65 36.59 -12.00
CA GLN A 116 -30.16 35.22 -11.87
C GLN A 116 -29.50 34.26 -12.88
N GLU A 117 -29.32 34.70 -14.13
CA GLU A 117 -28.65 33.90 -15.16
C GLU A 117 -27.17 33.65 -14.83
N GLU A 118 -26.46 34.68 -14.38
CA GLU A 118 -25.07 34.55 -13.90
C GLU A 118 -24.97 33.58 -12.69
N LEU A 119 -25.92 33.66 -11.76
CA LEU A 119 -25.97 32.76 -10.61
C LEU A 119 -26.22 31.31 -11.04
N ILE A 120 -27.16 31.07 -11.97
CA ILE A 120 -27.43 29.73 -12.52
C ILE A 120 -26.16 29.15 -13.16
N ASN A 121 -25.44 29.95 -13.95
CA ASN A 121 -24.19 29.55 -14.56
C ASN A 121 -23.13 29.20 -13.51
N SER A 122 -22.95 30.04 -12.49
CA SER A 122 -22.04 29.79 -11.36
C SER A 122 -22.37 28.50 -10.61
N VAL A 123 -23.66 28.28 -10.29
CA VAL A 123 -24.12 27.06 -9.61
C VAL A 123 -23.90 25.82 -10.47
N SER A 124 -24.16 25.90 -11.78
CA SER A 124 -23.90 24.79 -12.71
C SER A 124 -22.42 24.43 -12.77
N PHE A 125 -21.54 25.43 -12.81
CA PHE A 125 -20.10 25.26 -12.80
C PHE A 125 -19.62 24.63 -11.48
N CYS A 126 -20.10 25.15 -10.34
CA CYS A 126 -19.80 24.59 -9.02
C CYS A 126 -20.26 23.12 -8.92
N SER A 127 -21.45 22.81 -9.44
CA SER A 127 -21.98 21.44 -9.45
C SER A 127 -21.09 20.50 -10.29
N ALA A 128 -20.64 20.94 -11.47
CA ALA A 128 -19.71 20.18 -12.29
C ALA A 128 -18.38 19.93 -11.53
N LYS A 129 -17.85 20.97 -10.87
CA LYS A 129 -16.59 20.85 -10.12
C LYS A 129 -16.71 19.93 -8.91
N ILE A 130 -17.86 19.94 -8.22
CA ILE A 130 -18.16 19.00 -7.14
C ILE A 130 -18.14 17.57 -7.66
N SER A 131 -18.78 17.31 -8.82
CA SER A 131 -18.77 15.96 -9.42
C SER A 131 -17.34 15.50 -9.77
N ASP A 132 -16.50 16.38 -10.28
CA ASP A 132 -15.10 16.05 -10.54
C ASP A 132 -14.33 15.74 -9.26
N PHE A 133 -14.54 16.50 -8.19
CA PHE A 133 -13.94 16.20 -6.89
C PHE A 133 -14.43 14.88 -6.31
N GLU A 134 -15.70 14.52 -6.49
CA GLU A 134 -16.22 13.21 -6.07
C GLU A 134 -15.50 12.07 -6.80
N LYS A 135 -15.27 12.20 -8.11
CA LYS A 135 -14.50 11.21 -8.89
C LYS A 135 -13.07 11.09 -8.37
N SER A 136 -12.37 12.21 -8.19
CA SER A 136 -11.01 12.21 -7.65
C SER A 136 -10.95 11.59 -6.24
N LEU A 137 -11.96 11.81 -5.39
CA LEU A 137 -12.03 11.19 -4.07
C LEU A 137 -12.20 9.67 -4.14
N VAL A 138 -12.95 9.16 -5.12
CA VAL A 138 -13.08 7.72 -5.35
C VAL A 138 -11.74 7.13 -5.79
N GLU A 139 -11.03 7.78 -6.71
CA GLU A 139 -9.70 7.36 -7.19
C GLU A 139 -8.63 7.40 -6.09
N ILE A 140 -8.63 8.44 -5.26
CA ILE A 140 -7.72 8.53 -4.11
C ILE A 140 -7.99 7.38 -3.13
N ARG A 141 -9.27 7.06 -2.86
CA ARG A 141 -9.62 5.94 -1.98
C ARG A 141 -9.20 4.59 -2.55
N SER A 142 -9.31 4.38 -3.87
CA SER A 142 -8.86 3.12 -4.49
C SER A 142 -7.34 2.99 -4.43
N THR A 143 -6.61 4.06 -4.79
CA THR A 143 -5.13 4.06 -4.73
C THR A 143 -4.61 3.89 -3.31
N MET A 144 -5.26 4.49 -2.30
CA MET A 144 -4.92 4.25 -0.89
C MET A 144 -5.05 2.79 -0.48
N LYS A 145 -6.13 2.09 -0.90
CA LYS A 145 -6.30 0.66 -0.61
C LYS A 145 -5.22 -0.19 -1.27
N GLU A 146 -4.86 0.13 -2.51
CA GLU A 146 -3.78 -0.57 -3.21
C GLU A 146 -2.42 -0.34 -2.55
N LEU A 147 -2.14 0.89 -2.09
CA LEU A 147 -0.92 1.21 -1.34
C LEU A 147 -0.86 0.45 -0.01
N GLU A 148 -1.96 0.34 0.72
CA GLU A 148 -2.02 -0.46 1.95
C GLU A 148 -1.72 -1.94 1.68
N LYS A 149 -2.33 -2.50 0.63
CA LYS A 149 -2.07 -3.88 0.20
C LYS A 149 -0.61 -4.10 -0.18
N MET A 150 -0.05 -3.22 -1.01
CA MET A 150 1.36 -3.28 -1.41
C MET A 150 2.30 -3.14 -0.21
N LYS A 151 1.97 -2.29 0.76
CA LYS A 151 2.78 -2.13 1.98
C LYS A 151 2.78 -3.40 2.81
N GLU A 152 1.65 -4.07 2.95
CA GLU A 152 1.55 -5.34 3.66
C GLU A 152 2.36 -6.44 2.96
N GLU A 153 2.19 -6.59 1.64
CA GLU A 153 2.98 -7.55 0.85
C GLU A 153 4.48 -7.29 0.97
N ASN A 154 4.91 -6.02 0.94
CA ASN A 154 6.31 -5.63 1.10
C ASN A 154 6.86 -6.01 2.49
N ASN A 155 6.07 -5.83 3.55
CA ASN A 155 6.46 -6.25 4.90
C ASN A 155 6.63 -7.76 5.00
N VAL A 156 5.70 -8.53 4.42
CA VAL A 156 5.78 -10.00 4.37
C VAL A 156 7.03 -10.43 3.60
N LEU A 157 7.29 -9.85 2.43
CA LEU A 157 8.46 -10.16 1.61
C LEU A 157 9.76 -9.81 2.34
N LYS A 158 9.86 -8.64 2.98
CA LYS A 158 11.04 -8.26 3.79
C LYS A 158 11.32 -9.26 4.90
N LYS A 159 10.28 -9.73 5.59
CA LYS A 159 10.42 -10.75 6.62
C LYS A 159 10.92 -12.06 6.04
N GLN A 160 10.33 -12.53 4.94
CA GLN A 160 10.78 -13.75 4.26
C GLN A 160 12.24 -13.66 3.79
N VAL A 161 12.65 -12.52 3.24
CA VAL A 161 14.05 -12.27 2.85
C VAL A 161 14.97 -12.34 4.07
N SER A 162 14.57 -11.75 5.20
CA SER A 162 15.37 -11.83 6.43
C SER A 162 15.49 -13.28 6.93
N ASP A 163 14.39 -14.02 6.94
CA ASP A 163 14.38 -15.42 7.39
C ASP A 163 15.23 -16.31 6.47
N LEU A 164 15.16 -16.07 5.15
CA LEU A 164 15.99 -16.77 4.16
C LEU A 164 17.47 -16.45 4.35
N ASN A 165 17.84 -15.20 4.59
CA ASN A 165 19.24 -14.82 4.85
C ASN A 165 19.78 -15.50 6.12
N LEU A 166 18.97 -15.60 7.17
CA LEU A 166 19.36 -16.34 8.37
C LEU A 166 19.59 -17.83 8.07
N LYS A 167 18.71 -18.46 7.30
CA LYS A 167 18.88 -19.87 6.88
C LYS A 167 20.10 -20.07 5.99
N VAL A 168 20.37 -19.16 5.05
CA VAL A 168 21.56 -19.22 4.20
C VAL A 168 22.82 -19.11 5.05
N ASN A 169 22.86 -18.17 6.00
CA ASN A 169 23.98 -18.03 6.92
C ASN A 169 24.20 -19.29 7.76
N ASP A 170 23.13 -19.88 8.30
CA ASP A 170 23.21 -21.14 9.07
C ASP A 170 23.73 -22.31 8.23
N ILE A 171 23.28 -22.44 6.98
CA ILE A 171 23.77 -23.46 6.03
C ILE A 171 25.24 -23.22 5.70
N GLU A 172 25.65 -21.98 5.44
CA GLU A 172 27.05 -21.63 5.18
C GLU A 172 27.94 -21.92 6.37
N GLN A 173 27.53 -21.52 7.59
CA GLN A 173 28.26 -21.82 8.82
C GLN A 173 28.37 -23.32 9.02
N THR A 174 27.28 -24.07 8.86
CA THR A 174 27.26 -25.53 8.94
C THR A 174 28.20 -26.16 7.91
N SER A 175 28.26 -25.63 6.70
CA SER A 175 29.19 -26.08 5.67
C SER A 175 30.66 -25.81 6.04
N ARG A 176 30.94 -24.66 6.68
CA ARG A 176 32.28 -24.31 7.17
C ARG A 176 32.69 -25.11 8.40
N LEU A 177 31.74 -25.66 9.17
CA LEU A 177 32.06 -26.52 10.31
C LEU A 177 32.88 -27.75 9.92
N ASN A 178 32.89 -28.21 8.68
CA ASN A 178 33.76 -29.33 8.28
C ASN A 178 35.12 -28.88 7.73
N ASN A 179 35.37 -27.58 7.73
CA ASN A 179 36.58 -27.00 7.15
C ASN A 179 37.62 -26.69 8.24
N THR A 180 38.88 -26.82 7.87
CA THR A 180 40.03 -26.40 8.68
C THR A 180 40.94 -25.53 7.85
N GLU A 181 41.44 -24.47 8.47
CA GLU A 181 42.40 -23.56 7.87
C GLU A 181 43.81 -23.88 8.37
N ILE A 182 44.73 -24.10 7.44
CA ILE A 182 46.15 -24.29 7.70
C ILE A 182 46.91 -23.08 7.18
N GLN A 183 47.57 -22.38 8.07
CA GLN A 183 48.34 -21.17 7.78
C GLN A 183 49.85 -21.43 7.88
N GLY A 184 50.63 -20.67 7.12
CA GLY A 184 52.09 -20.63 7.25
C GLY A 184 52.85 -21.65 6.38
N ILE A 185 52.17 -22.32 5.46
CA ILE A 185 52.79 -23.22 4.48
C ILE A 185 53.29 -22.42 3.26
N PRO A 186 54.60 -22.43 2.95
CA PRO A 186 55.15 -21.75 1.77
C PRO A 186 54.51 -22.25 0.47
N GLU A 187 54.42 -21.38 -0.54
CA GLU A 187 53.87 -21.72 -1.85
C GLU A 187 54.95 -22.27 -2.78
N ASN A 188 54.71 -23.44 -3.38
CA ASN A 188 55.56 -24.00 -4.42
C ASN A 188 54.77 -24.12 -5.73
N ARG A 189 55.44 -23.86 -6.88
CA ARG A 189 54.78 -23.88 -8.21
C ARG A 189 54.11 -25.22 -8.55
N ASN A 190 54.66 -26.34 -8.06
CA ASN A 190 54.16 -27.70 -8.30
C ASN A 190 53.83 -28.41 -6.97
N GLU A 191 53.11 -27.74 -6.08
CA GLU A 191 52.72 -28.35 -4.80
C GLU A 191 51.56 -29.34 -4.95
N ASN A 192 51.67 -30.48 -4.25
CA ASN A 192 50.53 -31.37 -4.05
C ASN A 192 49.99 -31.14 -2.63
N LEU A 193 48.87 -30.44 -2.53
CA LEU A 193 48.29 -30.09 -1.23
C LEU A 193 47.90 -31.33 -0.41
N LYS A 194 47.51 -32.44 -1.04
CA LYS A 194 47.18 -33.68 -0.31
C LYS A 194 48.40 -34.28 0.38
N THR A 195 49.58 -34.26 -0.26
CA THR A 195 50.81 -34.79 0.36
C THR A 195 51.25 -33.91 1.53
N VAL A 196 51.16 -32.58 1.38
CA VAL A 196 51.46 -31.62 2.46
C VAL A 196 50.55 -31.84 3.66
N VAL A 197 49.23 -31.98 3.43
CA VAL A 197 48.27 -32.26 4.51
C VAL A 197 48.53 -33.64 5.14
N GLY A 198 48.94 -34.64 4.35
CA GLY A 198 49.35 -35.96 4.83
C GLY A 198 50.58 -35.92 5.75
N GLU A 199 51.57 -35.08 5.45
CA GLU A 199 52.73 -34.89 6.33
C GLU A 199 52.33 -34.24 7.67
N ILE A 200 51.45 -33.24 7.63
CA ILE A 200 50.91 -32.58 8.83
C ILE A 200 50.11 -33.59 9.67
N SER A 201 49.26 -34.37 9.02
CA SER A 201 48.49 -35.48 9.61
C SER A 201 49.38 -36.47 10.35
N ARG A 202 50.44 -36.95 9.69
CA ARG A 202 51.42 -37.88 10.27
C ARG A 202 52.18 -37.27 11.45
N PHE A 203 52.50 -35.99 11.38
CA PHE A 203 53.13 -35.25 12.47
C PHE A 203 52.21 -35.12 13.69
N LEU A 204 50.91 -34.90 13.46
CA LEU A 204 49.91 -34.80 14.52
C LEU A 204 49.44 -36.17 15.05
N GLY A 205 49.71 -37.25 14.31
CA GLY A 205 49.31 -38.61 14.69
C GLY A 205 47.82 -38.88 14.45
N VAL A 206 47.19 -38.19 13.49
CA VAL A 206 45.77 -38.37 13.14
C VAL A 206 45.69 -38.73 11.67
N ASP A 207 45.15 -39.91 11.33
CA ASP A 207 45.01 -40.34 9.94
C ASP A 207 43.77 -39.69 9.29
N ILE A 208 44.01 -38.86 8.27
CA ILE A 208 42.97 -38.05 7.62
C ILE A 208 42.98 -38.15 6.08
N LEU A 209 43.95 -38.83 5.46
CA LEU A 209 44.17 -38.75 4.01
C LEU A 209 42.96 -39.22 3.19
N ASP A 210 42.34 -40.33 3.59
CA ASP A 210 41.17 -40.91 2.90
C ASP A 210 39.85 -40.20 3.23
N LYS A 211 39.90 -39.19 4.10
CA LYS A 211 38.72 -38.51 4.65
C LYS A 211 38.65 -37.03 4.25
N ILE A 212 39.58 -36.58 3.41
CA ILE A 212 39.58 -35.25 2.80
C ILE A 212 38.65 -35.26 1.58
N GLU A 213 37.63 -34.41 1.62
CA GLU A 213 36.71 -34.20 0.50
C GLU A 213 37.36 -33.26 -0.53
N THR A 214 37.81 -32.09 -0.10
CA THR A 214 38.48 -31.10 -0.95
C THR A 214 39.62 -30.42 -0.22
N VAL A 215 40.67 -30.05 -0.96
CA VAL A 215 41.77 -29.22 -0.46
C VAL A 215 42.14 -28.19 -1.50
N HIS A 216 42.27 -26.94 -1.09
CA HIS A 216 42.65 -25.84 -1.98
C HIS A 216 43.27 -24.70 -1.19
N ARG A 217 44.01 -23.82 -1.88
CA ARG A 217 44.40 -22.53 -1.29
C ARG A 217 43.27 -21.52 -1.42
N VAL A 218 43.10 -20.68 -0.41
CA VAL A 218 42.21 -19.51 -0.52
C VAL A 218 42.73 -18.55 -1.59
N GLN A 219 41.84 -17.73 -2.14
CA GLN A 219 42.22 -16.67 -3.07
C GLN A 219 43.20 -15.70 -2.42
N SER A 220 44.05 -15.08 -3.26
CA SER A 220 45.04 -14.11 -2.79
C SER A 220 44.36 -12.93 -2.13
N ASN A 221 44.80 -12.57 -0.93
CA ASN A 221 44.32 -11.38 -0.26
C ASN A 221 45.14 -10.18 -0.78
N LYS A 222 44.47 -9.26 -1.49
CA LYS A 222 45.10 -8.03 -2.03
C LYS A 222 45.83 -7.21 -0.97
N ASN A 223 45.44 -7.33 0.30
CA ASN A 223 46.04 -6.58 1.40
C ASN A 223 47.31 -7.22 1.98
N ASN A 224 47.69 -8.43 1.56
CA ASN A 224 48.85 -9.16 2.09
C ASN A 224 49.50 -10.05 1.01
N GLU A 225 50.03 -9.45 -0.06
CA GLU A 225 50.72 -10.19 -1.13
C GLU A 225 51.96 -10.96 -0.66
N ASN A 226 52.63 -10.48 0.39
CA ASN A 226 53.87 -11.10 0.88
C ASN A 226 53.65 -12.29 1.85
N ARG A 227 52.39 -12.71 2.04
CA ARG A 227 52.04 -13.84 2.93
C ARG A 227 51.55 -15.02 2.07
N PRO A 228 52.05 -16.26 2.31
CA PRO A 228 51.52 -17.42 1.61
C PRO A 228 50.03 -17.59 1.89
N ARG A 229 49.26 -17.93 0.86
CA ARG A 229 47.83 -18.19 0.94
C ARG A 229 47.55 -19.38 1.85
N ASN A 230 46.49 -19.27 2.65
CA ASN A 230 46.11 -20.33 3.57
C ASN A 230 45.54 -21.52 2.79
N ILE A 231 45.64 -22.72 3.36
CA ILE A 231 45.07 -23.94 2.79
C ILE A 231 43.79 -24.24 3.55
N ILE A 232 42.69 -24.42 2.81
CA ILE A 232 41.42 -24.91 3.36
C ILE A 232 41.29 -26.39 3.05
N VAL A 233 41.09 -27.18 4.10
CA VAL A 233 40.83 -28.62 4.01
C VAL A 233 39.39 -28.85 4.46
N ARG A 234 38.59 -29.48 3.61
CA ARG A 234 37.24 -29.93 3.97
C ARG A 234 37.25 -31.42 4.24
N PHE A 235 36.73 -31.81 5.41
CA PHE A 235 36.60 -33.20 5.82
C PHE A 235 35.18 -33.72 5.59
N ASN A 236 35.04 -35.03 5.42
CA ASN A 236 33.74 -35.68 5.38
C ASN A 236 33.08 -35.85 6.76
N SER A 237 33.86 -35.73 7.85
CA SER A 237 33.39 -35.86 9.22
C SER A 237 33.90 -34.72 10.09
N ARG A 238 32.98 -34.13 10.85
CA ARG A 238 33.28 -33.12 11.86
C ARG A 238 34.15 -33.66 12.99
N GLU A 239 33.98 -34.93 13.35
CA GLU A 239 34.73 -35.57 14.43
C GLU A 239 36.23 -35.64 14.10
N LEU A 240 36.57 -35.97 12.85
CA LEU A 240 37.95 -36.01 12.38
C LEU A 240 38.60 -34.63 12.39
N ARG A 241 37.85 -33.61 11.97
CA ARG A 241 38.28 -32.20 12.07
C ARG A 241 38.59 -31.84 13.52
N ASP A 242 37.67 -32.16 14.43
CA ASP A 242 37.82 -31.85 15.86
C ASP A 242 39.00 -32.59 16.50
N GLN A 243 39.21 -33.84 16.14
CA GLN A 243 40.37 -34.62 16.55
C GLN A 243 41.68 -33.99 16.04
N LEU A 244 41.73 -33.56 14.78
CA LEU A 244 42.89 -32.88 14.21
C LEU A 244 43.18 -31.56 14.95
N LEU A 245 42.15 -30.75 15.20
CA LEU A 245 42.28 -29.48 15.94
C LEU A 245 42.72 -29.69 17.39
N ALA A 246 42.16 -30.70 18.07
CA ALA A 246 42.56 -31.06 19.43
C ALA A 246 44.02 -31.52 19.49
N SER A 247 44.44 -32.40 18.57
CA SER A 247 45.84 -32.86 18.45
C SER A 247 46.78 -31.71 18.14
N ALA A 248 46.40 -30.79 17.24
CA ALA A 248 47.19 -29.60 16.94
C ALA A 248 47.34 -28.68 18.16
N LYS A 249 46.27 -28.47 18.92
CA LYS A 249 46.28 -27.67 20.16
C LYS A 249 47.16 -28.31 21.23
N ALA A 250 47.02 -29.62 21.46
CA ALA A 250 47.82 -30.37 22.42
C ALA A 250 49.30 -30.37 22.04
N LYS A 251 49.63 -30.59 20.76
CA LYS A 251 51.02 -30.50 20.26
C LYS A 251 51.60 -29.09 20.39
N ARG A 252 50.79 -28.03 20.19
CA ARG A 252 51.23 -26.64 20.40
C ARG A 252 51.55 -26.32 21.86
N GLN A 253 50.82 -26.94 22.80
CA GLN A 253 51.06 -26.81 24.24
C GLN A 253 52.25 -27.65 24.72
N ASN A 254 52.38 -28.88 24.22
CA ASN A 254 53.43 -29.83 24.60
C ASN A 254 54.75 -29.62 23.84
N SER A 255 54.76 -28.89 22.73
CA SER A 255 55.98 -28.55 22.02
C SER A 255 56.80 -27.56 22.83
N ASP A 256 57.63 -28.13 23.72
CA ASP A 256 58.79 -27.50 24.30
C ASP A 256 59.59 -26.80 23.19
N ASN A 257 60.22 -25.67 23.51
CA ASN A 257 60.79 -24.68 22.57
C ASN A 257 61.78 -25.28 21.53
N THR A 258 62.22 -26.51 21.76
CA THR A 258 63.13 -27.32 20.96
C THR A 258 62.48 -27.91 19.68
N ILE A 259 61.21 -28.35 19.71
CA ILE A 259 60.52 -28.93 18.53
C ILE A 259 60.19 -27.84 17.49
N ARG A 260 59.93 -26.60 17.95
CA ARG A 260 59.75 -25.43 17.07
C ARG A 260 60.98 -25.17 16.18
N ARG A 261 62.18 -25.60 16.59
CA ARG A 261 63.43 -25.41 15.83
C ARG A 261 63.71 -26.53 14.83
N SER A 262 63.30 -27.77 15.08
CA SER A 262 63.60 -28.91 14.20
C SER A 262 62.73 -28.95 12.94
N ILE A 263 61.45 -28.58 13.04
CA ILE A 263 60.53 -28.49 11.88
C ILE A 263 60.88 -27.28 10.99
N ARG A 264 61.31 -26.16 11.58
CA ARG A 264 61.75 -24.96 10.84
C ARG A 264 62.89 -25.25 9.86
N ARG A 265 63.81 -26.16 10.20
CA ARG A 265 64.98 -26.47 9.36
C ARG A 265 64.71 -27.44 8.22
N ARG A 266 63.67 -28.29 8.29
CA ARG A 266 63.37 -29.27 7.22
C ARG A 266 62.47 -28.71 6.10
N VAL A 267 61.67 -27.67 6.36
CA VAL A 267 60.65 -27.17 5.42
C VAL A 267 60.81 -25.67 5.13
N ASN A 268 61.93 -25.05 5.53
CA ASN A 268 62.22 -23.62 5.34
C ASN A 268 61.05 -22.70 5.78
N LEU A 269 60.42 -23.05 6.90
CA LEU A 269 59.24 -22.36 7.42
C LEU A 269 59.66 -21.05 8.10
N GLN A 270 59.42 -19.91 7.44
CA GLN A 270 59.65 -18.59 8.04
C GLN A 270 58.73 -18.31 9.25
N ARG A 271 57.63 -19.06 9.41
CA ARG A 271 56.63 -18.89 10.49
C ARG A 271 56.07 -20.25 10.96
N PRO A 272 55.54 -20.35 12.20
CA PRO A 272 54.93 -21.60 12.68
C PRO A 272 53.65 -21.94 11.90
N ILE A 273 53.40 -23.24 11.69
CA ILE A 273 52.14 -23.72 11.12
C ILE A 273 51.05 -23.53 12.17
N ILE A 274 49.95 -22.90 11.76
CA ILE A 274 48.78 -22.68 12.62
C ILE A 274 47.59 -23.37 11.97
N ILE A 275 46.91 -24.21 12.73
CA ILE A 275 45.70 -24.92 12.31
C ILE A 275 44.54 -24.35 13.11
N ASN A 276 43.58 -23.75 12.42
CA ASN A 276 42.40 -23.14 13.01
C ASN A 276 41.13 -23.79 12.46
N SER A 277 40.06 -23.77 13.25
CA SER A 277 38.71 -23.99 12.72
C SER A 277 38.42 -22.91 11.67
N TYR A 278 37.89 -23.30 10.52
CA TYR A 278 37.44 -22.33 9.53
C TYR A 278 35.99 -21.94 9.88
N GLY A 279 35.82 -20.74 10.42
CA GLY A 279 34.53 -20.15 10.79
C GLY A 279 34.31 -18.88 10.01
#